data_AF-A0A0U1NYE6-F1
#
_entry.id   AF-A0A0U1NYE6-F1
#
_cell.length_a   1.000
_cell.length_b   1.000
_cell.length_c   1.000
_cell.angle_alpha   90.00
_cell.angle_beta   90.00
_cell.angle_gamma   90.00
#
_symmetry.space_group_name_H-M   'P 1'
#
loop_
_entity.id
_entity.type
_entity.pdbx_description
1 polymer ?
#
loop_
_entity_poly.entity_id
_entity_poly.type
_entity_poly.pdbx_seq_one_letter_code
_entity_poly.pdbx_strand_id
1 'polypeptide(L)' 'MENKKCTKCGSVEFTDATDYMPVKPNKMSLKGSNKIYTFCLNCGEVDSIRIENVTIFKK' A
#
# COMPACT_ATOMS: atom_id res chain seq x y z
N MET A 1 2.37 -5.55 -19.63
CA MET A 1 2.66 -5.54 -18.18
C MET A 1 3.84 -6.47 -18.00
N GLU A 2 5.02 -5.94 -17.70
CA GLU A 2 6.17 -6.81 -17.40
C GLU A 2 5.78 -7.77 -16.27
N ASN A 3 6.08 -9.05 -16.43
CA ASN A 3 5.74 -10.11 -15.47
C ASN A 3 6.45 -9.85 -14.15
N LYS A 4 5.80 -9.07 -13.29
CA LYS A 4 6.32 -8.65 -12.01
C LYS A 4 6.47 -9.88 -11.11
N LYS A 5 7.70 -10.11 -10.64
CA LYS A 5 8.06 -11.22 -9.76
C LYS A 5 8.50 -10.69 -8.42
N CYS A 6 8.16 -11.41 -7.35
CA CYS A 6 8.64 -11.15 -6.01
C CYS A 6 10.17 -11.27 -5.99
N THR A 7 10.85 -10.21 -5.54
CA THR A 7 12.31 -10.14 -5.45
C THR A 7 12.91 -11.17 -4.50
N LYS A 8 12.11 -11.65 -3.53
CA LYS A 8 12.54 -12.61 -2.51
C LYS A 8 12.32 -14.07 -2.89
N CYS A 9 11.17 -14.43 -3.46
CA CYS A 9 10.81 -15.83 -3.73
C CYS A 9 10.47 -16.14 -5.19
N GLY A 10 10.47 -15.15 -6.08
CA GLY A 10 10.19 -15.33 -7.51
C GLY A 10 8.72 -15.56 -7.88
N SER A 11 7.81 -15.64 -6.91
CA SER A 11 6.36 -15.76 -7.15
C SER A 11 5.80 -14.54 -7.90
N VAL A 12 4.74 -14.76 -8.67
CA VAL A 12 3.98 -13.71 -9.39
C VAL A 12 2.65 -13.38 -8.71
N GLU A 13 2.35 -14.03 -7.59
CA GLU A 13 1.10 -13.84 -6.87
C GLU A 13 1.22 -12.73 -5.83
N PHE A 14 0.43 -11.68 -6.05
CA PHE A 14 0.37 -10.51 -5.19
C PHE A 14 -1.08 -10.20 -4.84
N THR A 15 -1.28 -9.57 -3.69
CA THR A 15 -2.57 -9.03 -3.29
C THR A 15 -2.40 -7.64 -2.70
N ASP A 16 -3.51 -6.89 -2.71
CA ASP A 16 -3.61 -5.59 -2.06
C ASP A 16 -4.31 -5.74 -0.70
N ALA A 17 -3.80 -5.05 0.31
CA ALA A 17 -4.46 -4.86 1.60
C ALA A 17 -4.35 -3.41 2.07
N THR A 18 -5.16 -3.06 3.06
CA THR A 18 -5.14 -1.74 3.70
C THR A 18 -5.16 -1.87 5.22
N ASP A 19 -4.71 -0.82 5.90
CA ASP A 19 -4.91 -0.69 7.35
C ASP A 19 -6.36 -0.32 7.66
N TYR A 20 -6.77 -0.61 8.91
CA TYR A 20 -8.05 -0.14 9.46
C TYR A 20 -8.09 1.40 9.62
N MET A 21 -6.97 2.01 10.00
CA MET A 21 -6.88 3.46 10.21
C MET A 21 -6.18 4.13 9.01
N PRO A 22 -6.82 5.13 8.36
CA PRO A 22 -6.19 5.83 7.25
C PRO A 22 -5.07 6.76 7.73
N VAL A 23 -4.14 7.07 6.83
CA VAL A 23 -3.09 8.07 7.07
C VAL A 23 -3.73 9.45 7.09
N LYS A 24 -3.51 10.20 8.17
CA LYS A 24 -4.12 11.51 8.40
C LYS A 24 -3.06 12.62 8.34
N PRO A 25 -3.38 13.81 7.81
CA PRO A 25 -2.47 14.97 7.84
C PRO A 25 -2.04 15.39 9.25
N ASN A 26 -2.91 15.17 10.25
CA ASN A 26 -2.62 15.34 11.68
C ASN A 26 -3.58 14.48 12.52
N LYS A 27 -3.31 14.34 13.82
CA LYS A 27 -4.06 13.48 14.74
C LYS A 27 -5.56 13.82 14.86
N MET A 28 -5.93 15.09 14.71
CA MET A 28 -7.32 15.57 14.84
C MET A 28 -8.06 15.63 13.50
N SER A 29 -7.40 15.33 12.38
CA SER A 29 -8.02 15.41 11.06
C SER A 29 -9.17 14.42 10.92
N LEU A 30 -10.34 14.92 10.54
CA LEU A 30 -11.49 14.10 10.14
C LEU A 30 -11.24 13.41 8.79
N LYS A 31 -10.38 13.98 7.93
CA LYS A 31 -9.99 13.43 6.64
C LYS A 31 -8.75 12.54 6.78
N GLY A 32 -8.71 11.44 6.05
CA GLY A 32 -7.56 10.55 5.93
C GLY A 32 -7.52 9.89 4.56
N SER A 33 -6.39 9.29 4.20
CA SER A 33 -6.20 8.54 2.97
C SER A 33 -5.74 7.12 3.26
N ASN A 34 -6.28 6.16 2.52
CA ASN A 34 -5.91 4.75 2.66
C ASN A 34 -4.46 4.55 2.23
N LYS A 35 -3.76 3.74 3.02
CA LYS A 35 -2.45 3.19 2.69
C LYS A 35 -2.67 1.78 2.17
N ILE A 36 -2.28 1.55 0.93
CA ILE A 36 -2.45 0.28 0.25
C ILE A 36 -1.09 -0.39 0.19
N TYR A 37 -1.03 -1.62 0.73
CA TYR A 37 0.13 -2.50 0.61
C TYR A 37 -0.14 -3.48 -0.51
N THR A 38 0.78 -3.58 -1.45
CA THR A 38 0.84 -4.71 -2.38
C THR A 38 1.95 -5.62 -1.88
N PHE A 39 1.64 -6.89 -1.62
CA PHE A 39 2.61 -7.84 -1.08
C PHE A 39 2.43 -9.24 -1.68
N CYS A 40 3.51 -10.02 -1.64
CA CYS A 40 3.53 -11.37 -2.18
C CYS A 40 2.70 -12.31 -1.31
N LEU A 41 1.72 -12.99 -1.90
CA LEU A 41 0.87 -13.96 -1.20
C LEU A 41 1.64 -15.19 -0.71
N ASN A 42 2.76 -15.52 -1.35
CA ASN A 42 3.53 -16.70 -1.02
C ASN A 42 4.47 -16.51 0.19
N CYS A 43 5.16 -15.36 0.29
CA CYS A 43 6.21 -15.17 1.30
C CYS A 43 6.07 -13.89 2.14
N GLY A 44 5.04 -13.08 1.89
CA GLY A 44 4.76 -11.85 2.63
C GLY A 44 5.67 -10.66 2.29
N GLU A 45 6.57 -10.78 1.30
CA GLU A 45 7.42 -9.66 0.88
C GLU A 45 6.56 -8.51 0.36
N VAL A 46 6.71 -7.34 0.96
CA VAL A 46 6.02 -6.14 0.53
C VAL A 46 6.70 -5.62 -0.72
N ASP A 47 5.91 -5.50 -1.78
CA ASP A 47 6.38 -4.99 -3.05
C ASP A 47 6.24 -3.47 -3.13
N SER A 48 5.11 -2.94 -2.68
CA SER A 48 4.91 -1.49 -2.67
C SER A 48 3.93 -1.06 -1.60
N ILE A 49 4.09 0.21 -1.20
CA ILE A 49 3.17 0.91 -0.30
C ILE A 49 2.79 2.22 -0.99
N ARG A 50 1.50 2.45 -1.20
CA ARG A 50 0.99 3.67 -1.83
C ARG A 50 -0.09 4.34 -0.99
N ILE A 51 -0.10 5.67 -1.00
CA ILE A 51 -1.18 6.49 -0.43
C ILE A 51 -2.13 6.86 -1.57
N GLU A 52 -3.40 6.49 -1.45
CA GLU A 52 -4.36 6.59 -2.54
C GLU A 52 -4.70 8.04 -2.93
N ASN A 53 -4.94 8.90 -1.94
CA ASN A 53 -5.31 10.29 -2.14
C ASN A 53 -4.33 11.23 -1.45
N VAL A 54 -3.27 11.59 -2.18
CA VAL A 54 -2.24 12.52 -1.67
C VAL A 54 -2.68 13.98 -1.64
N THR A 55 -3.80 14.34 -2.28
CA THR A 55 -4.24 15.75 -2.37
C THR A 55 -4.58 16.34 -1.01
N ILE A 56 -5.05 15.52 -0.05
CA ILE A 56 -5.41 15.96 1.30
C ILE A 56 -4.21 16.42 2.14
N PHE A 57 -2.99 16.17 1.66
CA PHE A 57 -1.74 16.57 2.31
C PHE A 57 -1.10 17.80 1.64
N LYS A 58 -1.58 18.21 0.46
CA LYS A 58 -1.10 19.40 -0.24
C LYS A 58 -1.78 20.64 0.35
N LYS A 59 -1.01 21.71 0.56
CA LYS A 59 -1.51 23.01 1.05
C LYS A 59 -1.91 23.90 -0.11
#